data_AF-A0A1F5DE32-F1
#
_entry.id   AF-A0A1F5DE32-F1
#
_cell.length_a   1.000
_cell.length_b   1.000
_cell.length_c   1.000
_cell.angle_alpha   90.00
_cell.angle_beta   90.00
_cell.angle_gamma   90.00
#
_symmetry.space_group_name_H-M   'P 1'
#
loop_
_entity.id
_entity.type
_entity.pdbx_description
1 polymer ?
#
loop_
_entity_poly.entity_id
_entity_poly.type
_entity_poly.pdbx_seq_one_letter_code
_entity_poly.pdbx_strand_id
1 'polypeptide(L)' 'MIPIEELLNKLLNVEIWSVVKVLFLLALGLYLLFALMIIKEVDLMSKTIKGVFNLPLKLIAFLHFCLSVAVFILAFVIL' A
#
# COMPACT_ATOMS: atom_id res chain seq x y z
N MET A 1 5.31 37.47 19.12
CA MET A 1 4.37 36.51 18.50
C MET A 1 4.62 35.18 19.16
N ILE A 2 3.58 34.54 19.71
CA ILE A 2 3.77 33.34 20.55
C ILE A 2 4.03 32.15 19.61
N PRO A 3 5.05 31.30 19.84
CA PRO A 3 5.37 30.17 18.95
C PRO A 3 4.19 29.20 18.71
N ILE A 4 3.20 29.18 19.61
CA ILE A 4 1.97 28.40 19.49
C ILE A 4 1.04 28.95 18.39
N GLU A 5 0.96 30.27 18.22
CA GLU A 5 0.12 30.91 17.20
C GLU A 5 0.63 30.63 15.78
N GLU A 6 1.95 30.52 15.63
CA GLU A 6 2.60 30.19 14.36
C GLU A 6 2.36 28.71 13.97
N LEU A 7 2.42 27.79 14.94
CA LEU A 7 2.03 26.39 14.75
C LEU A 7 0.55 26.23 14.41
N LEU A 8 -0.33 26.98 15.08
CA LEU A 8 -1.77 26.97 14.82
C LEU A 8 -2.08 27.44 13.40
N ASN A 9 -1.47 28.55 12.97
CA ASN A 9 -1.66 29.08 11.62
C ASN A 9 -1.12 28.17 10.52
N LYS A 10 -0.04 27.41 10.79
CA LYS A 10 0.45 26.38 9.87
C LYS A 10 -0.51 25.21 9.74
N LEU A 11 -1.08 24.74 10.85
CA LEU A 11 -2.07 23.65 10.84
C LEU A 11 -3.38 24.06 10.17
N LEU A 12 -3.84 25.29 10.37
CA LEU A 12 -5.07 25.81 9.77
C LEU A 12 -4.91 26.14 8.27
N ASN A 13 -3.69 26.37 7.79
CA ASN A 13 -3.39 26.56 6.36
C ASN A 13 -3.04 25.26 5.63
N VAL A 14 -3.19 24.09 6.25
CA VAL A 14 -3.00 22.83 5.53
C VAL A 14 -4.14 22.69 4.52
N GLU A 15 -3.77 22.66 3.24
CA GLU A 15 -4.73 22.37 2.18
C GLU A 15 -5.30 20.95 2.38
N ILE A 16 -6.64 20.87 2.44
CA ILE A 16 -7.38 19.60 2.57
C ILE A 16 -6.89 18.57 1.54
N TRP A 17 -6.53 19.03 0.34
CA TRP A 17 -6.00 18.18 -0.71
C TRP A 17 -4.69 17.50 -0.31
N SER A 18 -3.74 18.20 0.31
CA SER A 18 -2.49 17.60 0.80
C SER A 18 -2.73 16.50 1.85
N VAL A 19 -3.71 16.69 2.74
CA VAL A 19 -4.06 15.65 3.73
C VAL A 19 -4.58 14.39 3.05
N VAL A 20 -5.46 14.56 2.05
CA VAL A 20 -6.03 13.44 1.29
C VAL A 20 -4.93 12.66 0.57
N LYS A 21 -3.96 13.34 -0.07
CA LYS A 21 -2.83 12.69 -0.74
C LYS A 21 -2.05 11.78 0.21
N VAL A 22 -1.67 12.31 1.37
CA VAL A 22 -0.92 11.56 2.39
C VAL A 22 -1.71 10.36 2.89
N LEU A 23 -3.01 10.53 3.13
CA LEU A 23 -3.88 9.44 3.58
C LEU A 23 -3.97 8.31 2.54
N PHE A 24 -4.09 8.64 1.26
CA PHE A 24 -4.11 7.67 0.16
C PHE A 24 -2.79 6.90 0.06
N LEU A 25 -1.65 7.58 0.16
CA LEU A 25 -0.34 6.93 0.16
C LEU A 25 -0.18 6.00 1.37
N LEU A 26 -0.66 6.40 2.55
CA LEU A 26 -0.67 5.55 3.74
C LEU A 26 -1.51 4.28 3.54
N ALA A 27 -2.72 4.43 2.98
CA ALA A 27 -3.62 3.32 2.70
C ALA A 27 -3.03 2.34 1.67
N LEU A 28 -2.40 2.85 0.59
CA LEU A 28 -1.71 2.02 -0.39
C LEU A 28 -0.45 1.36 0.17
N GLY A 29 0.27 2.04 1.06
CA GLY A 29 1.39 1.45 1.79
C GLY A 29 0.96 0.27 2.66
N LEU A 30 -0.17 0.41 3.37
CA LEU A 30 -0.77 -0.70 4.12
C LEU A 30 -1.19 -1.84 3.17
N TYR A 31 -1.76 -1.50 2.00
CA TYR A 31 -2.15 -2.48 0.99
C TYR A 31 -0.96 -3.31 0.48
N LEU A 32 0.24 -2.73 0.37
CA LEU A 32 1.45 -3.49 0.02
C LEU A 32 1.79 -4.57 1.06
N LEU A 33 1.56 -4.29 2.35
CA LEU A 33 1.76 -5.30 3.40
C LEU A 33 0.78 -6.47 3.23
N PHE A 34 -0.46 -6.20 2.84
CA PHE A 34 -1.44 -7.23 2.50
C PHE A 34 -1.05 -8.01 1.24
N ALA A 35 -0.60 -7.33 0.18
CA ALA A 35 -0.14 -8.00 -1.04
C ALA A 35 1.05 -8.95 -0.77
N LEU A 36 1.96 -8.56 0.13
CA LEU A 36 3.04 -9.43 0.60
C LEU A 36 2.52 -10.61 1.44
N MET A 37 1.51 -10.38 2.27
CA MET A 37 0.86 -11.43 3.06
C MET A 37 0.23 -12.50 2.17
N ILE A 38 -0.42 -12.12 1.07
CA ILE A 38 -1.03 -13.06 0.12
C ILE A 38 0.00 -14.04 -0.44
N ILE A 39 1.22 -13.60 -0.76
CA ILE A 39 2.29 -14.51 -1.22
C ILE A 39 2.58 -15.58 -0.16
N LYS A 40 2.66 -15.19 1.11
CA LYS A 40 2.90 -16.12 2.22
C LYS A 40 1.74 -17.10 2.40
N GLU A 41 0.50 -16.62 2.27
CA GLU A 41 -0.70 -17.45 2.37
C GLU A 41 -0.79 -18.47 1.24
N VAL A 42 -0.50 -18.05 0.01
CA VAL A 42 -0.47 -18.96 -1.15
C VAL A 42 0.64 -20.00 -1.02
N ASP A 43 1.81 -19.63 -0.48
CA ASP A 43 2.88 -20.59 -0.22
C ASP A 43 2.53 -21.60 0.89
N LEU A 44 1.86 -21.14 1.96
CA LEU A 44 1.38 -22.01 3.03
C LEU A 44 0.30 -22.98 2.53
N MET A 45 -0.67 -22.48 1.76
CA MET A 45 -1.72 -23.29 1.14
C MET A 45 -1.12 -24.37 0.22
N SER A 46 -0.11 -24.01 -0.56
CA SER A 46 0.57 -24.92 -1.49
C SER A 46 1.28 -26.09 -0.82
N LYS A 47 1.61 -25.97 0.49
CA LYS A 47 2.22 -27.06 1.27
C LYS A 47 1.18 -28.07 1.74
N THR A 48 -0.04 -27.63 2.00
CA THR A 48 -1.13 -28.48 2.51
C THR A 48 -1.88 -29.18 1.38
N ILE A 49 -2.18 -28.48 0.30
CA ILE A 49 -2.95 -29.01 -0.83
C ILE A 49 -2.00 -29.28 -1.99
N LYS A 50 -1.80 -30.56 -2.34
CA LYS A 50 -1.09 -30.95 -3.56
C LYS A 50 -2.06 -30.86 -4.73
N GLY A 51 -2.09 -29.71 -5.40
CA GLY A 51 -2.94 -29.45 -6.55
C GLY A 51 -2.13 -29.02 -7.78
N VAL A 52 -2.69 -29.28 -8.97
CA VAL A 52 -2.11 -28.85 -10.26
C VAL A 52 -2.02 -27.31 -10.36
N PHE A 53 -2.86 -26.60 -9.58
CA PHE A 53 -2.94 -25.14 -9.57
C PHE A 53 -1.94 -24.43 -8.65
N ASN A 54 -1.08 -25.16 -7.92
CA ASN A 54 -0.14 -24.54 -6.98
C ASN A 54 0.81 -23.55 -7.67
N LEU A 55 1.32 -23.91 -8.85
CA LEU A 55 2.24 -23.06 -9.61
C LEU A 55 1.54 -21.84 -10.24
N PRO A 56 0.39 -21.98 -10.94
CA PRO A 56 -0.40 -20.83 -11.38
C PRO A 56 -0.76 -19.85 -10.26
N LEU A 57 -1.20 -20.35 -9.10
CA LEU A 57 -1.57 -19.50 -7.96
C LEU A 57 -0.37 -18.70 -7.42
N LYS A 58 0.80 -19.33 -7.31
CA LYS A 58 2.04 -18.65 -6.91
C LYS A 58 2.43 -17.54 -7.88
N LEU A 59 2.31 -17.78 -9.19
CA LEU A 59 2.60 -16.79 -10.22
C LEU A 59 1.64 -15.60 -10.15
N ILE A 60 0.34 -15.85 -9.97
CA ILE A 60 -0.67 -14.80 -9.84
C ILE A 60 -0.43 -13.97 -8.58
N ALA A 61 -0.10 -14.61 -7.45
CA ALA A 61 0.21 -13.92 -6.20
C ALA A 61 1.43 -12.98 -6.36
N PHE A 62 2.48 -13.47 -7.01
CA PHE A 62 3.66 -12.67 -7.27
C PHE A 62 3.38 -11.51 -8.25
N LEU A 63 2.65 -11.78 -9.35
CA LEU A 63 2.24 -10.76 -10.30
C LEU A 63 1.38 -9.67 -9.65
N HIS A 64 0.43 -10.07 -8.81
CA HIS A 64 -0.40 -9.16 -8.05
C HIS A 64 0.46 -8.25 -7.16
N PHE A 65 1.42 -8.80 -6.43
CA PHE A 65 2.34 -8.00 -5.62
C PHE A 65 3.16 -7.02 -6.46
N CYS A 66 3.73 -7.45 -7.59
CA CYS A 66 4.46 -6.56 -8.50
C CYS A 66 3.58 -5.41 -9.02
N LEU A 67 2.33 -5.70 -9.41
CA LEU A 67 1.38 -4.68 -9.84
C LEU A 67 1.03 -3.71 -8.71
N SER A 68 0.82 -4.21 -7.49
CA SER A 68 0.56 -3.36 -6.32
C SER A 68 1.71 -2.41 -6.02
N VAL A 69 2.97 -2.88 -6.16
CA VAL A 69 4.16 -2.03 -6.04
C VAL A 69 4.19 -0.97 -7.14
N ALA A 70 3.90 -1.34 -8.39
CA ALA A 70 3.84 -0.39 -9.51
C ALA A 70 2.77 0.68 -9.28
N VAL A 71 1.58 0.30 -8.81
CA VAL A 71 0.48 1.23 -8.48
C VAL A 71 0.88 2.18 -7.36
N PHE A 72 1.55 1.69 -6.31
CA PHE A 72 2.04 2.53 -5.23
C PHE A 72 3.07 3.56 -5.73
N ILE A 73 4.02 3.15 -6.57
CA ILE A 73 5.00 4.06 -7.16
C ILE A 73 4.31 5.12 -8.04
N LEU A 74 3.36 4.70 -8.87
CA LEU A 74 2.57 5.64 -9.69
C LEU A 74 1.79 6.63 -8.84
N ALA A 75 1.14 6.15 -7.77
CA ALA A 75 0.43 7.01 -6.83
C ALA A 75 1.39 8.01 -6.17
N PHE A 76 2.58 7.58 -5.76
CA PHE A 76 3.58 8.48 -5.15
C PHE A 76 4.09 9.57 -6.09
N VAL A 77 4.18 9.29 -7.39
CA VAL A 77 4.65 10.27 -8.39
C VAL A 77 3.54 11.23 -8.83
N ILE A 78 2.31 10.74 -8.97
CA ILE A 78 1.20 11.50 -9.57
C ILE A 78 0.42 12.29 -8.51
N LEU A 79 0.22 11.70 -7.32
CA LEU A 79 -0.64 12.23 -6.28
C LEU A 79 0.11 13.25 -5.43
#